data_AF-A0A7S2KRB2-F1
#
_entry.id   AF-A0A7S2KRB2-F1
#
_cell.length_a   1.000
_cell.length_b   1.000
_cell.length_c   1.000
_cell.angle_alpha   90.00
_cell.angle_beta   90.00
_cell.angle_gamma   90.00
#
_symmetry.space_group_name_H-M   'P 1'
#
loop_
_entity.id
_entity.type
_entity.pdbx_description
1 polymer ?
#
loop_
_entity_poly.entity_id
_entity_poly.type
_entity_poly.pdbx_seq_one_letter_code
_entity_poly.pdbx_strand_id
1 'polypeptide(L)'
;GFITIGPGVGPTSIGPLKYNQWFSDEKGYQRPVELATIRLKNMVEVLTKWDEYVSNTLAISRRGATYLFDEDGNELYSYKSRGVLTYSETMPRPLSFLSPYIGESVALNPL
;
A
#
# COMPACT_ATOMS: atom_id res chain seq x y z
N GLY A 1 22.46 3.89 21.14
CA GLY A 1 22.17 5.02 22.04
C GLY A 1 20.79 4.82 22.63
N PHE A 2 20.63 5.05 23.93
CA PHE A 2 19.34 4.91 24.61
C PHE A 2 18.34 5.94 24.05
N ILE A 3 17.18 5.48 23.60
CA ILE A 3 16.08 6.35 23.15
C ILE A 3 15.32 6.77 24.40
N THR A 4 15.42 8.04 24.78
CA THR A 4 14.62 8.60 25.87
C THR A 4 13.29 9.08 25.30
N ILE A 5 12.24 8.29 25.48
CA ILE A 5 10.88 8.63 25.06
C ILE A 5 10.29 9.57 26.12
N GLY A 6 10.31 10.87 25.85
CA GLY A 6 9.61 11.87 26.67
C GLY A 6 8.08 11.68 26.64
N PRO A 7 7.32 12.34 27.54
CA PRO A 7 5.89 12.13 27.79
C PRO A 7 4.92 12.59 26.67
N GLY A 8 5.36 12.57 25.41
CA GLY A 8 4.45 12.56 24.26
C GLY A 8 4.30 13.86 23.48
N VAL A 9 4.96 14.98 23.81
CA VAL A 9 4.73 16.27 23.11
C VAL A 9 5.93 17.24 23.13
N GLY A 10 7.16 16.77 23.34
CA GLY A 10 8.34 17.63 23.56
C GLY A 10 9.51 17.46 22.56
N PRO A 11 10.41 18.46 22.46
CA PRO A 11 11.59 18.40 21.61
C PRO A 11 12.46 17.19 21.96
N THR A 12 12.84 16.40 20.96
CA THR A 12 13.48 15.09 21.19
C THR A 12 14.90 15.07 20.66
N SER A 13 15.81 14.49 21.44
CA SER A 13 17.21 14.33 21.06
C SER A 13 17.50 12.85 20.80
N ILE A 14 17.96 12.53 19.59
CA ILE A 14 18.49 11.21 19.23
C ILE A 14 20.01 11.38 19.12
N GLY A 15 20.73 11.16 20.23
CA GLY A 15 22.15 11.48 20.30
C GLY A 15 22.39 12.99 20.10
N PRO A 16 23.27 13.43 19.17
CA PRO A 16 23.53 14.85 18.93
C PRO A 16 22.42 15.55 18.12
N LEU A 17 21.48 14.80 17.53
CA LEU A 17 20.43 15.36 16.68
C LEU A 17 19.22 15.76 17.51
N LYS A 18 18.93 17.07 17.54
CA LYS A 18 17.70 17.63 18.13
C LYS A 18 16.68 17.87 17.03
N TYR A 19 15.47 17.33 17.20
CA TYR A 19 14.36 17.54 16.28
C TYR A 19 13.22 18.26 17.00
N ASN A 20 12.86 19.45 16.48
CA ASN A 20 11.69 20.21 16.88
C ASN A 20 10.64 20.10 15.76
N GLN A 21 9.39 19.82 16.12
CA GLN A 21 8.29 19.67 15.18
C GLN A 21 7.13 20.59 15.55
N TRP A 22 6.45 21.14 14.54
CA TRP A 22 5.41 22.17 14.68
C TRP A 22 4.04 21.65 15.18
N PHE A 23 3.82 20.34 15.14
CA PHE A 23 2.58 19.67 15.56
C PHE A 23 2.72 18.95 16.91
N SER A 24 3.68 19.38 17.72
CA SER A 24 4.00 18.72 18.99
C SER A 24 2.84 18.69 19.98
N ASP A 25 1.83 19.55 19.84
CA ASP A 25 0.70 19.71 20.76
C ASP A 25 -0.52 18.81 20.43
N GLU A 26 -0.48 18.02 19.36
CA GLU A 26 -1.60 17.15 18.99
C GLU A 26 -1.63 15.86 19.83
N LYS A 27 -2.65 15.75 20.69
CA LYS A 27 -2.87 14.58 21.54
C LYS A 27 -3.08 13.31 20.71
N GLY A 28 -2.17 12.34 20.84
CA GLY A 28 -2.21 11.08 20.09
C GLY A 28 -1.34 11.07 18.84
N TYR A 29 -0.60 12.15 18.55
CA TYR A 29 0.36 12.20 17.47
C TYR A 29 1.56 11.28 17.76
N GLN A 30 1.77 10.28 16.92
CA GLN A 30 3.00 9.48 16.93
C GLN A 30 4.00 10.15 15.99
N ARG A 31 5.22 10.43 16.48
CA ARG A 31 6.30 11.01 15.67
C ARG A 31 6.57 10.12 14.45
N PRO A 32 6.89 10.65 13.26
CA PRO A 32 7.04 9.83 12.05
C PRO A 32 7.98 8.62 12.21
N VAL A 33 9.09 8.78 12.93
CA VAL A 33 10.04 7.70 13.23
C VAL A 33 9.46 6.67 14.19
N GLU A 34 8.72 7.10 15.21
CA GLU A 34 8.07 6.19 16.15
C GLU A 34 6.94 5.42 15.49
N LEU A 35 6.11 6.11 14.71
CA LEU A 35 5.07 5.49 13.89
C LEU A 35 5.68 4.47 12.93
N ALA A 36 6.78 4.81 12.26
CA ALA A 36 7.50 3.89 11.39
C ALA A 36 8.05 2.67 12.17
N THR A 37 8.56 2.89 13.38
CA THR A 37 9.07 1.81 14.26
C THR A 37 7.94 0.88 14.70
N ILE A 38 6.78 1.43 15.08
CA ILE A 38 5.59 0.65 15.44
C ILE A 38 5.09 -0.15 14.23
N ARG A 39 5.01 0.49 13.04
CA ARG A 39 4.63 -0.19 11.79
C ARG A 39 5.58 -1.33 11.46
N LEU A 40 6.90 -1.11 11.59
CA LEU A 40 7.90 -2.14 11.37
C LEU A 40 7.76 -3.29 12.37
N LYS A 41 7.59 -2.98 13.66
CA LYS A 41 7.35 -4.00 14.70
C LYS A 41 6.11 -4.83 14.40
N ASN A 42 5.01 -4.20 13.99
CA ASN A 42 3.78 -4.89 13.62
C ASN A 42 3.99 -5.79 12.40
N MET A 43 4.75 -5.32 11.39
CA MET A 43 5.10 -6.15 10.23
C MET A 43 5.93 -7.37 10.64
N VAL A 44 6.92 -7.20 11.51
CA VAL A 44 7.73 -8.31 12.04
C VAL A 44 6.85 -9.33 12.77
N GLU A 45 5.92 -8.86 13.60
CA GLU A 45 4.99 -9.75 14.31
C GLU A 45 4.09 -10.55 13.34
N VAL A 46 3.47 -9.88 12.37
CA VAL A 46 2.59 -10.52 11.38
C VAL A 46 3.33 -11.58 10.58
N LEU A 47 4.59 -11.30 10.19
CA LEU A 47 5.41 -12.26 9.46
C LEU A 47 5.84 -13.44 10.34
N THR A 48 6.12 -13.20 11.63
CA THR A 48 6.55 -14.25 12.57
C THR A 48 5.41 -15.20 12.93
N LYS A 49 4.19 -14.67 13.08
CA LYS A 49 2.99 -15.43 13.44
C LYS A 49 2.07 -15.71 12.25
N TRP A 50 2.62 -15.78 11.05
CA TRP A 50 1.85 -15.86 9.82
C TRP A 50 0.84 -17.02 9.83
N ASP A 51 1.26 -18.20 10.27
CA ASP A 51 0.43 -19.42 10.28
C ASP A 51 -0.72 -19.36 11.31
N GLU A 52 -0.58 -18.53 12.35
CA GLU A 52 -1.63 -18.28 13.35
C GLU A 52 -2.71 -17.34 12.79
N TYR A 53 -2.30 -16.33 12.03
CA TYR A 53 -3.21 -15.33 11.45
C TYR A 53 -3.83 -15.78 10.13
N VAL A 54 -3.15 -16.63 9.36
CA VAL A 54 -3.58 -17.11 8.05
C VAL A 54 -3.65 -18.64 8.08
N SER A 55 -4.78 -19.17 8.54
CA SER A 55 -5.02 -20.61 8.60
C SER A 55 -5.17 -21.27 7.22
N ASN A 56 -5.59 -20.52 6.20
CA ASN A 56 -5.67 -20.99 4.82
C ASN A 56 -5.14 -19.91 3.86
N THR A 57 -3.99 -20.18 3.25
CA THR A 57 -3.34 -19.27 2.29
C THR A 57 -4.15 -19.07 1.00
N LEU A 58 -5.02 -20.04 0.64
CA LEU A 58 -5.91 -19.93 -0.51
C LEU A 58 -7.10 -18.99 -0.24
N ALA A 59 -7.41 -18.71 1.03
CA ALA A 59 -8.46 -17.78 1.42
C ALA A 59 -8.02 -16.32 1.41
N ILE A 60 -6.72 -16.04 1.16
CA ILE A 60 -6.23 -14.67 1.01
C ILE A 60 -6.88 -14.07 -0.24
N SER A 61 -7.72 -13.06 -0.04
CA SER A 61 -8.31 -12.29 -1.13
C SER A 61 -7.20 -11.69 -2.00
N ARG A 62 -7.22 -11.99 -3.30
CA ARG A 62 -6.35 -11.30 -4.25
C ARG A 62 -6.70 -9.81 -4.23
N ARG A 63 -5.71 -8.96 -3.99
CA ARG A 63 -5.91 -7.52 -3.79
C ARG A 63 -6.16 -6.72 -5.07
N GLY A 64 -6.12 -7.36 -6.24
CA GLY A 64 -6.36 -6.66 -7.51
C GLY A 64 -6.82 -7.60 -8.62
N ALA A 65 -7.77 -7.14 -9.41
CA ALA A 65 -8.12 -7.71 -10.69
C ALA A 65 -8.81 -6.62 -11.51
N THR A 66 -8.62 -6.67 -12.83
CA THR A 66 -9.25 -5.75 -13.78
C THR A 66 -10.15 -6.58 -14.67
N TYR A 67 -11.42 -6.18 -14.78
CA TYR A 67 -12.42 -6.84 -15.60
C TYR A 67 -13.08 -5.81 -16.52
N LEU A 68 -13.40 -6.23 -17.74
CA LEU A 68 -14.23 -5.48 -18.67
C LEU A 68 -15.46 -6.33 -18.99
N PHE A 69 -16.63 -5.73 -18.87
CA PHE A 69 -17.91 -6.35 -19.20
C PHE A 69 -18.61 -5.54 -20.28
N ASP A 70 -19.35 -6.24 -21.13
CA ASP A 70 -20.26 -5.64 -22.10
C ASP A 70 -21.58 -5.20 -21.43
N GLU A 71 -22.45 -4.49 -22.16
CA GLU A 71 -23.79 -4.08 -21.71
C GLU A 71 -24.66 -5.28 -21.31
N ASP A 72 -24.49 -6.42 -22.01
CA ASP A 72 -25.18 -7.69 -21.69
C ASP A 72 -24.55 -8.45 -20.51
N GLY A 73 -23.50 -7.92 -19.89
CA GLY A 73 -22.78 -8.55 -18.77
C GLY A 73 -21.79 -9.63 -19.18
N ASN A 74 -21.49 -9.77 -20.48
CA ASN A 74 -20.49 -10.71 -20.99
C ASN A 74 -19.07 -10.23 -20.66
N GLU A 75 -18.20 -11.14 -20.20
CA GLU A 75 -16.80 -10.82 -19.89
C GLU A 75 -15.98 -10.64 -21.17
N LEU A 76 -15.50 -9.42 -21.41
CA LEU A 76 -14.71 -9.02 -22.57
C LEU A 76 -13.20 -9.09 -22.32
N TYR A 77 -12.78 -8.85 -21.07
CA TYR A 77 -11.39 -8.92 -20.64
C TYR A 77 -11.31 -9.26 -19.15
N SER A 78 -10.36 -10.11 -18.76
CA SER A 78 -9.98 -10.27 -17.37
C SER A 78 -8.47 -10.35 -17.17
N TYR A 79 -8.01 -9.56 -16.20
CA TYR A 79 -6.67 -9.63 -15.66
C TYR A 79 -6.74 -9.92 -14.18
N LYS A 80 -6.28 -11.10 -13.78
CA LYS A 80 -6.18 -11.49 -12.37
C LYS A 80 -4.76 -11.16 -11.89
N SER A 81 -4.64 -10.17 -11.01
CA SER A 81 -3.34 -9.75 -10.49
C SER A 81 -2.60 -10.91 -9.82
N ARG A 82 -1.31 -11.03 -10.14
CA ARG A 82 -0.42 -12.07 -9.59
C ARG A 82 0.42 -11.55 -8.42
N GLY A 83 0.51 -10.24 -8.24
CA GLY A 83 1.33 -9.58 -7.24
C GLY A 83 0.54 -8.60 -6.37
N VAL A 84 1.18 -8.12 -5.32
CA VAL A 84 0.57 -7.16 -4.37
C VAL A 84 0.30 -5.79 -5.02
N LEU A 85 1.10 -5.42 -6.02
CA LEU A 85 1.07 -4.10 -6.67
C LEU A 85 0.74 -4.15 -8.16
N THR A 86 0.49 -5.34 -8.71
CA THR A 86 0.12 -5.46 -10.13
C THR A 86 -1.38 -5.21 -10.30
N TYR A 87 -1.78 -4.52 -11.35
CA TYR A 87 -3.19 -4.15 -11.59
C TYR A 87 -3.60 -4.19 -13.07
N SER A 88 -2.64 -4.31 -13.99
CA SER A 88 -2.87 -4.52 -15.41
C SER A 88 -1.76 -5.43 -15.95
N GLU A 89 -2.05 -6.15 -17.03
CA GLU A 89 -1.07 -6.98 -17.75
C GLU A 89 0.12 -6.14 -18.21
N THR A 90 -0.15 -4.92 -18.66
CA THR A 90 0.85 -3.96 -19.13
C THR A 90 0.94 -2.77 -18.18
N MET A 91 1.69 -2.90 -17.08
CA MET A 91 1.81 -1.83 -16.06
C MET A 91 2.21 -0.45 -16.59
N PRO A 92 3.17 -0.30 -17.54
CA PRO A 92 3.50 1.00 -18.09
C PRO A 92 2.36 1.67 -18.88
N ARG A 93 1.39 0.89 -19.36
CA ARG A 93 0.24 1.34 -20.15
C ARG A 93 -1.01 0.56 -19.74
N PRO A 94 -1.59 0.87 -18.57
CA PRO A 94 -2.58 0.00 -17.95
C PRO A 94 -3.91 -0.07 -18.69
N LEU A 95 -4.20 0.92 -19.56
CA LEU A 95 -5.42 1.02 -20.36
C LEU A 95 -5.30 0.41 -21.76
N SER A 96 -4.16 -0.21 -22.08
CA SER A 96 -3.92 -0.84 -23.39
C SER A 96 -4.94 -1.92 -23.76
N PHE A 97 -5.58 -2.57 -22.79
CA PHE A 97 -6.65 -3.55 -23.03
C PHE A 97 -7.92 -2.93 -23.65
N LEU A 98 -8.07 -1.60 -23.60
CA LEU A 98 -9.20 -0.90 -24.20
C LEU A 98 -9.02 -0.62 -25.70
N SER A 99 -7.81 -0.78 -26.25
CA SER A 99 -7.51 -0.50 -27.67
C SER A 99 -8.51 -1.10 -28.67
N PRO A 100 -9.00 -2.35 -28.50
CA PRO A 100 -9.98 -2.93 -29.41
C PRO A 100 -11.35 -2.22 -29.41
N TYR A 101 -11.69 -1.47 -28.35
CA TYR A 101 -13.03 -0.92 -28.13
C TYR A 101 -13.10 0.60 -28.34
N ILE A 102 -12.08 1.34 -27.91
CA ILE A 102 -12.04 2.81 -28.00
C ILE A 102 -11.05 3.33 -29.05
N GLY A 103 -10.33 2.42 -29.72
CA GLY A 103 -9.29 2.74 -30.69
C GLY A 103 -7.91 2.93 -30.04
N GLU A 104 -6.86 2.55 -30.79
CA GLU A 104 -5.47 2.58 -30.31
C GLU A 104 -5.00 3.99 -29.92
N SER A 105 -5.43 5.02 -30.66
CA SER A 105 -5.02 6.42 -30.39
C SER A 105 -5.48 6.93 -29.03
N VAL A 106 -6.64 6.46 -28.54
CA VAL A 106 -7.21 6.87 -27.25
C VAL A 106 -6.67 5.98 -26.13
N ALA A 107 -6.55 4.67 -26.37
CA ALA A 107 -6.09 3.72 -25.36
C ALA A 107 -4.58 3.80 -25.04
N LEU A 108 -3.76 4.25 -26.00
CA LEU A 108 -2.30 4.34 -25.84
C LEU A 108 -1.81 5.72 -25.39
N ASN A 109 -2.67 6.74 -25.38
CA ASN A 109 -2.32 8.06 -24.87
C ASN A 109 -2.57 8.08 -23.35
N PRO A 110 -1.52 8.08 -22.51
CA PRO A 110 -1.67 8.74 -21.22
C PRO A 110 -1.88 10.22 -21.55
N LEU A 111 -2.86 10.86 -20.94
CA LEU A 111 -3.14 12.31 -21.05
C LEU A 111 -1.88 13.17 -21.26
#